data_AF-A0A679HGX4-F1
#
_entry.id   AF-A0A679HGX4-F1
#
_cell.length_a   1.000
_cell.length_b   1.000
_cell.length_c   1.000
_cell.angle_alpha   90.00
_cell.angle_beta   90.00
_cell.angle_gamma   90.00
#
_symmetry.space_group_name_H-M   'P 1'
#
loop_
_entity.id
_entity.type
_entity.pdbx_description
1 polymer ?
#
loop_
_entity_poly.entity_id
_entity_poly.type
_entity_poly.pdbx_seq_one_letter_code
_entity_poly.pdbx_strand_id
1 'polypeptide(L)'
;MRNVYMFAKTVINSHEKDRKAHADEKFRKDFFEIELKAKRCMNSVAGFIRFIRFPGKGAPVLSGCLAVGLVCGSLLWAAPDSALAQGLPQHMVAYMTQSGQTVCPNNWTEAGYAQGRLILGTIDGSKVQVQKGTPAGDLQQPQHVHTFTVTGTIASGSNSSLPTGGDGVDIPRAAGGQVNSSGTTQGVGTSLNLPFMQFLVCEHMVAESPDSTPYGTVAFFNASTCPNNWAPVATADGRFLVPGSAGFATSASWSPANPPTHTHGLQSSFGTQSRDYEAFPSNWVDFANQGTYAVTGTTDPAGPLLPYVSLLVCERTNGFGNSDGVPQGTSIFFEGQECPNDWGVTVGANGRFIIGIGGNGTQGQTFGGDPIGSSQTPVQHDHGFSGVVSPPASAYPGGPTRTGYGRQSYVTTADGSYSGTSSMATTDLPYLIIQSCSYVPDLSKPRGKG
;
A
#
# COMPACT_ATOMS: atom_id res chain seq x y z
N MET A 1 43.32 10.35 47.48
CA MET A 1 43.97 10.50 46.15
C MET A 1 44.57 9.21 45.61
N ARG A 2 45.37 8.44 46.38
CA ARG A 2 45.99 7.18 45.91
C ARG A 2 44.97 6.17 45.35
N ASN A 3 43.79 6.05 45.98
CA ASN A 3 42.72 5.15 45.52
C ASN A 3 42.01 5.64 44.25
N VAL A 4 41.81 6.96 44.09
CA VAL A 4 41.21 7.55 42.88
C VAL A 4 42.15 7.43 41.69
N TYR A 5 43.45 7.65 41.91
CA TYR A 5 44.48 7.46 40.91
C TYR A 5 44.61 5.98 40.49
N MET A 6 44.54 5.05 41.45
CA MET A 6 44.56 3.61 41.15
C MET A 6 43.30 3.16 40.38
N PHE A 7 42.11 3.69 40.72
CA PHE A 7 40.89 3.39 39.98
C PHE A 7 40.93 3.92 38.54
N ALA A 8 41.34 5.18 38.35
CA ALA A 8 41.51 5.76 37.02
C ALA A 8 42.55 4.98 36.18
N LYS A 9 43.66 4.55 36.81
CA LYS A 9 44.69 3.75 36.15
C LYS A 9 44.18 2.35 35.77
N THR A 10 43.35 1.72 36.59
CA THR A 10 42.73 0.43 36.27
C THR A 10 41.73 0.55 35.11
N VAL A 11 40.91 1.61 35.07
CA VAL A 11 39.97 1.87 33.97
C VAL A 11 40.72 2.17 32.67
N ILE A 12 41.77 3.00 32.71
CA ILE A 12 42.61 3.30 31.54
C ILE A 12 43.30 2.02 31.01
N ASN A 13 43.84 1.18 31.90
CA ASN A 13 44.50 -0.07 31.52
C ASN A 13 43.52 -1.12 30.98
N SER A 14 42.26 -1.13 31.46
CA SER A 14 41.19 -1.99 30.94
C SER A 14 40.87 -1.62 29.49
N HIS A 15 40.71 -0.33 29.20
CA HIS A 15 40.38 0.15 27.86
C HIS A 15 41.54 0.08 26.86
N GLU A 16 42.79 0.12 27.33
CA GLU A 16 43.95 -0.07 26.46
C GLU A 16 44.06 -1.50 25.90
N LYS A 17 43.45 -2.48 26.60
CA LYS A 17 43.29 -3.85 26.13
C LYS A 17 42.26 -3.94 24.99
N ASP A 18 41.17 -3.18 25.10
CA ASP A 18 40.10 -3.11 24.08
C ASP A 18 40.52 -2.30 22.84
N ARG A 19 41.39 -1.28 23.01
CA ARG A 19 41.98 -0.49 21.91
C ARG A 19 42.75 -1.35 20.89
N LYS A 20 43.27 -2.51 21.29
CA LYS A 20 43.99 -3.43 20.41
C LYS A 20 43.08 -4.41 19.65
N ALA A 21 41.79 -4.52 20.02
CA ALA A 21 40.86 -5.50 19.47
C ALA A 21 39.94 -4.94 18.36
N HIS A 22 39.86 -3.62 18.16
CA HIS A 22 38.94 -3.01 17.20
C HIS A 22 39.66 -2.13 16.17
N ALA A 23 39.44 -2.42 14.88
CA ALA A 23 40.04 -1.72 13.73
C ALA A 23 39.18 -0.55 13.19
N ASP A 24 38.15 -0.13 13.93
CA ASP A 24 37.23 0.93 13.48
C ASP A 24 37.78 2.33 13.80
N GLU A 25 37.98 3.14 12.76
CA GLU A 25 38.46 4.52 12.83
C GLU A 25 37.50 5.43 13.63
N LYS A 26 36.19 5.14 13.62
CA LYS A 26 35.19 5.92 14.36
C LYS A 26 35.36 5.77 15.87
N PHE A 27 35.59 4.55 16.35
CA PHE A 27 35.83 4.27 17.76
C PHE A 27 37.11 4.98 18.28
N ARG A 28 38.14 5.11 17.44
CA ARG A 28 39.38 5.83 17.80
C ARG A 28 39.15 7.33 18.00
N LYS A 29 38.30 7.96 17.18
CA LYS A 29 37.96 9.40 17.31
C LYS A 29 37.13 9.66 18.58
N ASP A 30 36.12 8.83 18.82
CA ASP A 30 35.24 8.96 19.99
C ASP A 30 36.02 8.74 21.31
N PHE A 31 36.98 7.80 21.33
CA PHE A 31 37.84 7.56 22.49
C PHE A 31 38.83 8.72 22.75
N PHE A 32 39.39 9.32 21.70
CA PHE A 32 40.34 10.43 21.84
C PHE A 32 39.67 11.69 22.43
N GLU A 33 38.42 11.95 22.05
CA GLU A 33 37.59 13.01 22.63
C GLU A 33 37.37 12.83 24.14
N ILE A 34 37.10 11.60 24.59
CA ILE A 34 36.89 11.27 26.02
C ILE A 34 38.20 11.45 26.80
N GLU A 35 39.32 10.98 26.27
CA GLU A 35 40.63 11.12 26.91
C GLU A 35 41.04 12.60 27.04
N LEU A 36 40.76 13.42 26.03
CA LEU A 36 41.05 14.85 26.05
C LEU A 36 40.22 15.58 27.12
N LYS A 37 38.93 15.23 27.26
CA LYS A 37 38.03 15.78 28.29
C LYS A 37 38.48 15.37 29.70
N ALA A 38 38.87 14.12 29.89
CA ALA A 38 39.41 13.63 31.16
C ALA A 38 40.71 14.35 31.56
N LYS A 39 41.63 14.57 30.61
CA LYS A 39 42.87 15.33 30.84
C LYS A 39 42.61 16.80 31.18
N ARG A 40 41.66 17.47 30.51
CA ARG A 40 41.26 18.85 30.83
C ARG A 40 40.66 18.97 32.23
N CYS A 41 39.85 17.99 32.64
CA CYS A 41 39.28 17.93 33.98
C CYS A 41 40.38 17.77 35.05
N MET A 42 41.31 16.82 34.86
CA MET A 42 42.43 16.63 35.78
C MET A 42 43.38 17.82 35.85
N ASN A 43 43.62 18.51 34.72
CA ASN A 43 44.45 19.72 34.70
C ASN A 43 43.79 20.91 35.42
N SER A 44 42.46 21.04 35.36
CA SER A 44 41.73 22.04 36.16
C SER A 44 41.83 21.77 37.66
N VAL A 45 41.72 20.51 38.08
CA VAL A 45 41.88 20.11 39.49
C VAL A 45 43.33 20.35 39.96
N ALA A 46 44.32 20.04 39.14
CA ALA A 46 45.73 20.30 39.46
C ALA A 46 46.07 21.81 39.53
N GLY A 47 45.42 22.64 38.69
CA GLY A 47 45.53 24.10 38.74
C GLY A 47 44.93 24.68 40.02
N PHE A 48 43.79 24.16 40.45
CA PHE A 48 43.11 24.58 41.68
C PHE A 48 43.94 24.26 42.95
N ILE A 49 44.65 23.13 42.95
CA ILE A 49 45.52 22.73 44.07
C ILE A 49 46.79 23.62 44.16
N ARG A 50 47.26 24.20 43.05
CA ARG A 50 48.42 25.13 43.07
C ARG A 50 48.09 26.50 43.64
N PHE A 51 46.82 26.87 43.74
CA PHE A 51 46.39 28.15 44.31
C PHE A 51 46.37 28.18 45.85
N ILE A 52 46.56 27.03 46.50
CA ILE A 52 46.66 26.94 47.97
C ILE A 52 48.15 26.85 48.35
N ARG A 53 48.88 27.96 48.20
CA ARG A 53 50.21 28.15 48.79
C ARG A 53 50.16 29.35 49.73
N PHE A 54 50.04 29.07 51.03
CA PHE A 54 50.15 30.07 52.09
C PHE A 54 51.62 30.51 52.26
N PRO A 55 51.94 31.81 52.24
CA PRO A 55 53.20 32.30 52.77
C PRO A 55 53.08 32.53 54.28
N GLY A 56 54.13 32.15 55.02
CA GLY A 56 54.50 32.87 56.25
C GLY A 56 53.73 32.59 57.54
N LYS A 57 54.25 31.60 58.28
CA LYS A 57 54.37 31.48 59.75
C LYS A 57 53.47 32.35 60.66
N GLY A 58 52.58 31.67 61.39
CA GLY A 58 52.30 31.96 62.81
C GLY A 58 50.86 32.30 63.16
N ALA A 59 49.98 31.30 63.32
CA ALA A 59 48.76 31.35 64.14
C ALA A 59 48.16 29.94 64.33
N PRO A 60 47.47 29.66 65.45
CA PRO A 60 47.09 28.32 65.83
C PRO A 60 45.84 27.82 65.10
N VAL A 61 45.82 26.50 64.97
CA VAL A 61 44.79 25.61 64.45
C VAL A 61 43.41 25.94 65.03
N LEU A 62 42.45 26.31 64.18
CA LEU A 62 41.03 26.21 64.50
C LEU A 62 40.24 25.68 63.29
N SER A 63 39.67 24.50 63.50
CA SER A 63 38.34 24.06 63.07
C SER A 63 37.83 24.63 61.74
N GLY A 64 38.09 23.93 60.62
CA GLY A 64 37.56 24.37 59.32
C GLY A 64 37.69 23.39 58.14
N CYS A 65 37.91 22.10 58.36
CA CYS A 65 38.14 21.13 57.27
C CYS A 65 37.01 20.11 57.03
N LEU A 66 35.78 20.34 57.54
CA LEU A 66 34.66 19.43 57.31
C LEU A 66 33.61 19.92 56.29
N ALA A 67 33.83 21.06 55.61
CA ALA A 67 32.84 21.66 54.69
C ALA A 67 33.26 21.64 53.20
N VAL A 68 34.40 21.06 52.84
CA VAL A 68 34.87 20.99 51.42
C VAL A 68 34.73 19.57 50.84
N GLY A 69 34.48 18.56 51.68
CA GLY A 69 34.22 17.19 51.24
C GLY A 69 32.77 16.93 50.80
N LEU A 70 31.82 17.80 51.15
CA LEU A 70 30.39 17.59 50.90
C LEU A 70 29.84 18.35 49.68
N VAL A 71 30.65 19.21 49.03
CA VAL A 71 30.23 19.99 47.85
C VAL A 71 30.63 19.32 46.53
N CYS A 72 31.65 18.45 46.52
CA CYS A 72 32.00 17.66 45.32
C CYS A 72 31.25 16.31 45.21
N GLY A 73 30.58 15.85 46.27
CA GLY A 73 29.80 14.60 46.27
C GLY A 73 28.38 14.75 45.73
N SER A 74 27.84 15.96 45.71
CA SER A 74 26.47 16.29 45.30
C SER A 74 26.38 16.91 43.90
N LEU A 75 27.51 17.15 43.22
CA LEU A 75 27.57 17.69 41.85
C LEU A 75 27.77 16.61 40.76
N LEU A 76 27.84 15.33 41.12
CA LEU A 76 28.10 14.23 40.18
C LEU A 76 26.91 13.28 39.94
N TRP A 77 25.77 13.55 40.56
CA TRP A 77 24.50 12.86 40.30
C TRP A 77 23.38 13.88 40.07
N ALA A 78 23.62 14.85 39.19
CA ALA A 78 22.50 15.27 38.36
C ALA A 78 22.18 14.03 37.54
N ALA A 79 21.12 13.30 37.93
CA ALA A 79 20.47 12.37 37.01
C ALA A 79 20.34 13.14 35.69
N PRO A 80 20.73 12.57 34.53
CA PRO A 80 20.54 13.26 33.27
C PRO A 80 19.09 13.72 33.28
N ASP A 81 18.88 15.05 33.32
CA ASP A 81 17.57 15.63 33.10
C ASP A 81 17.09 14.90 31.86
N SER A 82 16.09 14.05 32.07
CA SER A 82 15.50 13.28 31.01
C SER A 82 14.77 14.34 30.22
N ALA A 83 15.51 15.01 29.32
CA ALA A 83 14.97 15.94 28.36
C ALA A 83 13.73 15.22 27.84
N LEU A 84 12.56 15.79 28.15
CA LEU A 84 11.28 15.20 27.79
C LEU A 84 11.42 14.84 26.32
N ALA A 85 11.49 13.54 26.04
CA ALA A 85 11.69 13.08 24.68
C ALA A 85 10.49 13.63 23.91
N GLN A 86 10.75 14.64 23.10
CA GLN A 86 9.78 15.15 22.16
C GLN A 86 9.62 14.04 21.13
N GLY A 87 8.39 13.67 20.85
CA GLY A 87 8.14 12.49 20.06
C GLY A 87 6.82 12.58 19.34
N LEU A 88 6.44 11.46 18.75
CA LEU A 88 5.23 11.34 17.96
C LEU A 88 4.05 10.94 18.86
N PRO A 89 2.80 11.26 18.47
CA PRO A 89 1.66 10.79 19.22
C PRO A 89 1.61 9.25 19.23
N GLN A 90 1.07 8.70 20.31
CA GLN A 90 0.81 7.27 20.39
C GLN A 90 -0.20 6.85 19.30
N HIS A 91 -0.03 5.63 18.78
CA HIS A 91 -0.87 5.03 17.73
C HIS A 91 -0.79 5.72 16.37
N MET A 92 0.15 6.66 16.18
CA MET A 92 0.44 7.21 14.86
C MET A 92 1.00 6.11 13.95
N VAL A 93 0.42 5.98 12.76
CA VAL A 93 0.81 5.00 11.75
C VAL A 93 1.48 5.72 10.59
N ALA A 94 2.67 5.26 10.21
CA ALA A 94 3.46 5.86 9.15
C ALA A 94 4.12 4.80 8.26
N TYR A 95 4.44 5.22 7.03
CA TYR A 95 5.23 4.43 6.11
C TYR A 95 6.71 4.70 6.37
N MET A 96 7.52 3.66 6.44
CA MET A 96 8.96 3.80 6.46
C MET A 96 9.47 3.71 5.03
N THR A 97 10.37 4.58 4.62
CA THR A 97 10.85 4.69 3.22
C THR A 97 12.36 4.57 3.10
N GLN A 98 13.08 4.31 4.21
CA GLN A 98 14.52 4.08 4.15
C GLN A 98 14.82 2.79 3.38
N SER A 99 15.77 2.87 2.44
CA SER A 99 16.17 1.71 1.64
C SER A 99 16.73 0.60 2.53
N GLY A 100 16.27 -0.63 2.31
CA GLY A 100 16.70 -1.81 3.07
C GLY A 100 16.14 -1.91 4.49
N GLN A 101 15.25 -1.01 4.89
CA GLN A 101 14.59 -1.09 6.18
C GLN A 101 13.55 -2.21 6.18
N THR A 102 13.78 -3.22 7.02
CA THR A 102 12.91 -4.39 7.22
C THR A 102 12.31 -4.48 8.62
N VAL A 103 12.73 -3.59 9.52
CA VAL A 103 12.29 -3.54 10.92
C VAL A 103 11.90 -2.11 11.27
N CYS A 104 10.86 -1.97 12.09
CA CYS A 104 10.44 -0.68 12.59
C CYS A 104 11.51 -0.04 13.51
N PRO A 105 11.60 1.30 13.53
CA PRO A 105 12.52 1.99 14.44
C PRO A 105 12.20 1.71 15.92
N ASN A 106 13.11 2.09 16.82
CA ASN A 106 12.85 2.02 18.27
C ASN A 106 11.56 2.78 18.63
N ASN A 107 10.78 2.24 19.56
CA ASN A 107 9.46 2.74 19.99
C ASN A 107 8.34 2.61 18.94
N TRP A 108 8.63 2.00 17.79
CA TRP A 108 7.65 1.62 16.79
C TRP A 108 7.52 0.10 16.73
N THR A 109 6.34 -0.37 16.34
CA THR A 109 6.05 -1.78 16.08
C THR A 109 5.49 -1.92 14.69
N GLU A 110 5.77 -3.04 14.02
CA GLU A 110 5.17 -3.32 12.72
C GLU A 110 3.65 -3.38 12.83
N ALA A 111 2.96 -2.63 11.97
CA ALA A 111 1.51 -2.60 11.92
C ALA A 111 0.99 -3.87 11.20
N GLY A 112 0.98 -5.00 11.92
CA GLY A 112 0.61 -6.31 11.34
C GLY A 112 -0.74 -6.33 10.63
N TYR A 113 -1.69 -5.52 11.08
CA TYR A 113 -3.01 -5.36 10.44
C TYR A 113 -2.97 -4.66 9.07
N ALA A 114 -1.88 -3.99 8.71
CA ALA A 114 -1.70 -3.27 7.44
C ALA A 114 -0.84 -4.04 6.42
N GLN A 115 -0.26 -5.18 6.81
CA GLN A 115 0.53 -6.02 5.90
C GLN A 115 -0.32 -6.50 4.71
N GLY A 116 0.14 -6.23 3.49
CA GLY A 116 -0.57 -6.54 2.25
C GLY A 116 -1.87 -5.75 2.06
N ARG A 117 -2.06 -4.64 2.79
CA ARG A 117 -3.29 -3.84 2.74
C ARG A 117 -2.98 -2.37 2.45
N LEU A 118 -3.92 -1.73 1.78
CA LEU A 118 -4.00 -0.27 1.70
C LEU A 118 -4.57 0.30 3.01
N ILE A 119 -4.28 1.56 3.31
CA ILE A 119 -4.89 2.26 4.43
C ILE A 119 -5.99 3.20 3.91
N LEU A 120 -7.23 2.96 4.34
CA LEU A 120 -8.38 3.82 4.04
C LEU A 120 -8.58 4.82 5.18
N GLY A 121 -8.64 6.12 4.88
CA GLY A 121 -8.95 7.13 5.89
C GLY A 121 -10.41 7.03 6.36
N THR A 122 -10.65 7.16 7.66
CA THR A 122 -11.98 7.35 8.24
C THR A 122 -11.95 8.49 9.27
N ILE A 123 -13.05 9.21 9.46
CA ILE A 123 -13.23 10.12 10.61
C ILE A 123 -14.10 9.50 11.71
N ASP A 124 -14.72 8.36 11.42
CA ASP A 124 -15.53 7.59 12.37
C ASP A 124 -14.64 6.57 13.10
N GLY A 125 -14.39 6.85 14.38
CA GLY A 125 -13.59 5.99 15.26
C GLY A 125 -14.12 4.57 15.41
N SER A 126 -15.41 4.34 15.18
CA SER A 126 -16.01 2.98 15.22
C SER A 126 -15.63 2.12 14.02
N LYS A 127 -15.11 2.74 12.94
CA LYS A 127 -14.64 2.05 11.73
C LYS A 127 -13.13 1.79 11.73
N VAL A 128 -12.40 2.21 12.76
CA VAL A 128 -10.96 1.95 12.85
C VAL A 128 -10.72 0.44 12.97
N GLN A 129 -9.68 -0.06 12.30
CA GLN A 129 -9.33 -1.49 12.20
C GLN A 129 -10.35 -2.37 11.45
N VAL A 130 -11.35 -1.81 10.76
CA VAL A 130 -12.18 -2.61 9.85
C VAL A 130 -11.32 -3.04 8.66
N GLN A 131 -11.17 -4.36 8.48
CA GLN A 131 -10.42 -4.94 7.39
C GLN A 131 -11.35 -5.57 6.36
N LYS A 132 -11.01 -5.45 5.07
CA LYS A 132 -11.68 -6.13 3.96
C LYS A 132 -10.67 -6.65 2.97
N GLY A 133 -11.05 -7.69 2.22
CA GLY A 133 -10.21 -8.35 1.22
C GLY A 133 -9.12 -9.23 1.83
N THR A 134 -8.50 -10.05 0.97
CA THR A 134 -7.34 -10.87 1.32
C THR A 134 -6.06 -10.04 1.14
N PRO A 135 -5.16 -9.97 2.14
CA PRO A 135 -3.89 -9.27 2.00
C PRO A 135 -3.15 -9.69 0.72
N ALA A 136 -2.61 -8.70 0.01
CA ALA A 136 -1.75 -8.94 -1.13
C ALA A 136 -0.39 -9.48 -0.69
N GLY A 137 0.19 -10.39 -1.47
CA GLY A 137 1.60 -10.78 -1.35
C GLY A 137 2.55 -9.72 -1.90
N ASP A 138 3.86 -9.98 -1.78
CA ASP A 138 4.91 -9.13 -2.34
C ASP A 138 4.75 -8.99 -3.86
N LEU A 139 4.70 -7.74 -4.35
CA LEU A 139 4.52 -7.40 -5.77
C LEU A 139 3.26 -8.00 -6.40
N GLN A 140 2.32 -8.47 -5.59
CA GLN A 140 1.10 -9.10 -6.06
C GLN A 140 0.00 -8.05 -6.17
N GLN A 141 -0.47 -7.80 -7.38
CA GLN A 141 -1.65 -6.95 -7.56
C GLN A 141 -2.91 -7.63 -7.00
N PRO A 142 -3.77 -6.89 -6.29
CA PRO A 142 -5.11 -7.35 -5.97
C PRO A 142 -5.84 -7.80 -7.24
N GLN A 143 -6.39 -9.01 -7.19
CA GLN A 143 -7.15 -9.58 -8.30
C GLN A 143 -8.64 -9.34 -8.06
N HIS A 144 -9.36 -9.07 -9.14
CA HIS A 144 -10.82 -9.08 -9.12
C HIS A 144 -11.35 -9.63 -10.45
N VAL A 145 -12.59 -10.11 -10.42
CA VAL A 145 -13.27 -10.75 -11.55
C VAL A 145 -14.74 -10.33 -11.54
N HIS A 146 -15.38 -10.46 -12.70
CA HIS A 146 -16.81 -10.29 -12.83
C HIS A 146 -17.45 -11.57 -13.36
N THR A 147 -18.63 -11.90 -12.87
CA THR A 147 -19.54 -12.78 -13.59
C THR A 147 -20.14 -12.02 -14.77
N PHE A 148 -20.54 -12.73 -15.83
CA PHE A 148 -21.16 -12.10 -16.98
C PHE A 148 -22.15 -13.02 -17.68
N THR A 149 -23.04 -12.40 -18.46
CA THR A 149 -23.90 -13.09 -19.43
C THR A 149 -23.74 -12.42 -20.80
N VAL A 150 -23.53 -13.23 -21.83
CA VAL A 150 -23.57 -12.80 -23.24
C VAL A 150 -24.73 -13.45 -23.97
N THR A 151 -25.24 -12.73 -24.95
CA THR A 151 -26.32 -13.16 -25.84
C THR A 151 -25.85 -13.02 -27.29
N GLY A 152 -26.17 -14.02 -28.11
CA GLY A 152 -26.02 -13.98 -29.55
C GLY A 152 -27.29 -14.41 -30.26
N THR A 153 -27.43 -14.11 -31.54
CA THR A 153 -28.54 -14.58 -32.36
C THR A 153 -28.00 -15.31 -33.58
N ILE A 154 -28.32 -16.59 -33.67
CA ILE A 154 -28.04 -17.42 -34.84
C ILE A 154 -29.18 -17.17 -35.83
N ALA A 155 -28.85 -16.60 -36.98
CA ALA A 155 -29.83 -16.33 -38.03
C ALA A 155 -30.45 -17.64 -38.53
N SER A 156 -31.78 -17.68 -38.59
CA SER A 156 -32.47 -18.73 -39.33
C SER A 156 -32.30 -18.46 -40.83
N GLY A 157 -31.92 -19.49 -41.57
CA GLY A 157 -32.01 -19.51 -43.01
C GLY A 157 -33.43 -19.79 -43.43
N SER A 158 -34.01 -18.90 -44.24
CA SER A 158 -35.17 -19.25 -45.06
C SER A 158 -34.67 -20.06 -46.26
N ASN A 159 -34.23 -21.30 -46.04
CA ASN A 159 -34.04 -22.20 -47.17
C ASN A 159 -35.42 -22.63 -47.65
N SER A 160 -35.88 -21.96 -48.70
CA SER A 160 -37.05 -22.36 -49.47
C SER A 160 -36.82 -23.77 -49.98
N SER A 161 -37.50 -24.68 -49.32
CA SER A 161 -37.77 -26.07 -49.68
C SER A 161 -36.61 -27.10 -49.63
N LEU A 162 -36.74 -28.05 -48.70
CA LEU A 162 -35.89 -29.22 -48.38
C LEU A 162 -36.77 -30.46 -48.12
N PRO A 163 -36.50 -31.72 -48.47
CA PRO A 163 -37.49 -32.79 -48.45
C PRO A 163 -37.61 -33.48 -47.09
N THR A 164 -38.81 -33.94 -46.80
CA THR A 164 -39.09 -34.97 -45.81
C THR A 164 -38.85 -36.34 -46.46
N GLY A 165 -37.63 -36.86 -46.35
CA GLY A 165 -37.32 -38.24 -46.73
C GLY A 165 -35.83 -38.47 -46.83
N GLY A 166 -35.23 -39.01 -45.76
CA GLY A 166 -33.82 -39.39 -45.67
C GLY A 166 -33.58 -40.20 -44.39
N ASP A 167 -32.53 -41.02 -44.38
CA ASP A 167 -32.30 -42.12 -43.44
C ASP A 167 -32.30 -41.69 -41.97
N GLY A 168 -32.97 -42.49 -41.11
CA GLY A 168 -33.24 -42.23 -39.69
C GLY A 168 -32.02 -42.27 -38.75
N VAL A 169 -30.92 -41.62 -39.14
CA VAL A 169 -29.92 -41.19 -38.17
C VAL A 169 -30.42 -39.86 -37.61
N ASP A 170 -30.79 -39.85 -36.33
CA ASP A 170 -31.06 -38.62 -35.57
C ASP A 170 -29.77 -37.82 -35.49
N ILE A 171 -29.49 -37.03 -36.53
CA ILE A 171 -28.40 -36.07 -36.51
C ILE A 171 -28.97 -34.81 -35.85
N PRO A 172 -28.48 -34.42 -34.66
CA PRO A 172 -28.94 -33.22 -34.01
C PRO A 172 -28.60 -32.00 -34.90
N ARG A 173 -29.62 -31.26 -35.30
CA ARG A 173 -29.50 -30.03 -36.09
C ARG A 173 -29.70 -28.83 -35.18
N ALA A 174 -28.98 -27.74 -35.45
CA ALA A 174 -29.20 -26.49 -34.72
C ALA A 174 -30.39 -25.72 -35.32
N ALA A 175 -31.28 -25.25 -34.45
CA ALA A 175 -32.29 -24.25 -34.83
C ALA A 175 -31.65 -22.86 -34.83
N GLY A 176 -32.14 -21.98 -35.71
CA GLY A 176 -31.91 -20.54 -35.54
C GLY A 176 -32.52 -20.06 -34.23
N GLY A 177 -31.99 -18.99 -33.65
CA GLY A 177 -32.51 -18.44 -32.40
C GLY A 177 -31.48 -17.77 -31.52
N GLN A 178 -31.94 -17.34 -30.35
CA GLN A 178 -31.08 -16.74 -29.34
C GLN A 178 -30.26 -17.83 -28.63
N VAL A 179 -28.96 -17.57 -28.50
CA VAL A 179 -28.05 -18.34 -27.65
C VAL A 179 -27.59 -17.47 -26.51
N ASN A 180 -27.44 -18.06 -25.33
CA ASN A 180 -26.90 -17.39 -24.16
C ASN A 180 -25.72 -18.19 -23.60
N SER A 181 -24.75 -17.48 -23.04
CA SER A 181 -23.62 -18.08 -22.34
C SER A 181 -23.26 -17.20 -21.16
N SER A 182 -22.87 -17.83 -20.06
CA SER A 182 -22.44 -17.14 -18.84
C SER A 182 -21.06 -17.62 -18.43
N GLY A 183 -20.30 -16.76 -17.79
CA GLY A 183 -18.97 -17.10 -17.31
C GLY A 183 -18.45 -16.11 -16.29
N THR A 184 -17.16 -16.24 -16.02
CA THR A 184 -16.40 -15.31 -15.18
C THR A 184 -15.26 -14.76 -16.03
N THR A 185 -15.01 -13.45 -15.96
CA THR A 185 -13.87 -12.84 -16.64
C THR A 185 -12.56 -13.50 -16.18
N GLN A 186 -11.61 -13.68 -17.11
CA GLN A 186 -10.36 -14.40 -16.88
C GLN A 186 -9.19 -13.45 -16.62
N GLY A 187 -8.30 -13.88 -15.73
CA GLY A 187 -7.24 -13.08 -15.14
C GLY A 187 -5.85 -13.24 -15.73
N VAL A 188 -5.71 -13.05 -17.03
CA VAL A 188 -4.41 -12.71 -17.60
C VAL A 188 -4.45 -11.21 -17.90
N GLY A 189 -4.19 -10.39 -16.88
CA GLY A 189 -4.35 -8.93 -16.97
C GLY A 189 -5.49 -8.33 -16.13
N THR A 190 -6.15 -9.08 -15.24
CA THR A 190 -7.10 -8.60 -14.18
C THR A 190 -6.48 -7.69 -13.12
N SER A 191 -5.27 -7.24 -13.39
CA SER A 191 -4.64 -6.07 -12.80
C SER A 191 -5.64 -4.92 -12.90
N LEU A 192 -6.04 -4.34 -11.77
CA LEU A 192 -6.83 -3.09 -11.73
C LEU A 192 -6.13 -1.91 -12.46
N ASN A 193 -4.93 -2.15 -12.99
CA ASN A 193 -4.02 -1.18 -13.57
C ASN A 193 -3.71 -0.03 -12.60
N LEU A 194 -3.91 -0.28 -11.30
CA LEU A 194 -3.61 0.69 -10.27
C LEU A 194 -2.11 0.69 -10.04
N PRO A 195 -1.47 1.87 -9.96
CA PRO A 195 -0.08 1.95 -9.60
C PRO A 195 0.08 1.72 -8.10
N PHE A 196 0.93 0.77 -7.73
CA PHE A 196 1.24 0.47 -6.34
C PHE A 196 2.71 0.73 -6.03
N MET A 197 2.97 1.02 -4.76
CA MET A 197 4.28 1.00 -4.13
C MET A 197 4.18 0.34 -2.77
N GLN A 198 5.20 -0.43 -2.39
CA GLN A 198 5.19 -1.16 -1.12
C GLN A 198 6.14 -0.54 -0.11
N PHE A 199 5.65 -0.29 1.11
CA PHE A 199 6.47 0.20 2.22
C PHE A 199 6.17 -0.54 3.53
N LEU A 200 7.16 -0.64 4.40
CA LEU A 200 6.96 -1.07 5.78
C LEU A 200 6.05 -0.08 6.49
N VAL A 201 4.98 -0.60 7.11
CA VAL A 201 4.05 0.20 7.92
C VAL A 201 4.36 -0.05 9.38
N CYS A 202 4.60 1.03 10.11
CA CYS A 202 4.87 0.97 11.52
C CYS A 202 3.87 1.82 12.29
N GLU A 203 3.56 1.39 13.51
CA GLU A 203 2.76 2.11 14.49
C GLU A 203 3.64 2.54 15.67
N HIS A 204 3.53 3.80 16.05
CA HIS A 204 4.24 4.35 17.20
C HIS A 204 3.54 3.97 18.50
N MET A 205 4.23 3.31 19.43
CA MET A 205 3.58 2.64 20.56
C MET A 205 3.63 3.41 21.87
N VAL A 206 4.51 4.40 21.98
CA VAL A 206 4.72 5.17 23.20
C VAL A 206 4.05 6.54 23.10
N ALA A 207 3.43 6.97 24.19
CA ALA A 207 2.96 8.35 24.31
C ALA A 207 4.15 9.22 24.69
N GLU A 208 4.70 9.96 23.73
CA GLU A 208 5.70 10.99 23.99
C GLU A 208 5.05 12.38 23.99
N SER A 209 5.52 13.24 24.89
CA SER A 209 5.06 14.61 25.05
C SER A 209 6.27 15.50 25.24
N PRO A 210 6.42 16.58 24.46
CA PRO A 210 5.48 17.15 23.48
C PRO A 210 5.53 16.51 22.07
N ASP A 211 4.44 16.63 21.32
CA ASP A 211 4.32 16.21 19.91
C ASP A 211 5.22 17.05 18.99
N SER A 212 6.15 16.41 18.29
CA SER A 212 7.15 17.05 17.44
C SER A 212 6.79 17.16 15.95
N THR A 213 5.63 16.65 15.50
CA THR A 213 5.20 16.75 14.09
C THR A 213 4.97 18.19 13.60
N PRO A 214 5.33 18.58 12.37
CA PRO A 214 5.04 19.95 11.92
C PRO A 214 3.52 20.25 11.81
N TYR A 215 3.16 21.54 11.86
CA TYR A 215 1.78 21.98 11.58
C TYR A 215 1.33 21.51 10.18
N GLY A 216 0.06 21.13 10.03
CA GLY A 216 -0.51 20.65 8.78
C GLY A 216 -0.08 19.23 8.38
N THR A 217 0.63 18.52 9.27
CA THR A 217 0.84 17.07 9.11
C THR A 217 -0.50 16.35 9.11
N VAL A 218 -0.72 15.51 8.10
CA VAL A 218 -1.81 14.55 8.01
C VAL A 218 -1.25 13.15 8.23
N ALA A 219 -1.85 12.42 9.17
CA ALA A 219 -1.41 11.09 9.53
C ALA A 219 -2.58 10.16 9.84
N PHE A 220 -2.30 8.85 9.78
CA PHE A 220 -3.24 7.83 10.20
C PHE A 220 -3.01 7.48 11.67
N PHE A 221 -4.09 7.14 12.36
CA PHE A 221 -4.08 6.74 13.76
C PHE A 221 -4.85 5.45 13.96
N ASN A 222 -4.24 4.50 14.68
CA ASN A 222 -4.91 3.33 15.21
C ASN A 222 -5.62 3.65 16.53
N ALA A 223 -6.49 4.66 16.50
CA ALA A 223 -7.21 5.17 17.67
C ALA A 223 -8.61 5.64 17.27
N SER A 224 -9.55 5.65 18.21
CA SER A 224 -10.94 6.06 17.96
C SER A 224 -11.15 7.58 17.94
N THR A 225 -10.18 8.37 18.38
CA THR A 225 -10.22 9.84 18.41
C THR A 225 -8.86 10.42 18.06
N CYS A 226 -8.84 11.62 17.48
CA CYS A 226 -7.60 12.30 17.14
C CYS A 226 -6.85 12.72 18.42
N PRO A 227 -5.51 12.68 18.44
CA PRO A 227 -4.74 13.16 19.59
C PRO A 227 -5.01 14.64 19.90
N ASN A 228 -4.59 15.10 21.09
CA ASN A 228 -4.65 16.53 21.43
C ASN A 228 -3.91 17.36 20.38
N ASN A 229 -4.51 18.48 19.96
CA ASN A 229 -4.02 19.35 18.88
C ASN A 229 -4.14 18.78 17.46
N TRP A 230 -4.86 17.67 17.30
CA TRP A 230 -5.23 17.13 16.00
C TRP A 230 -6.74 17.21 15.77
N ALA A 231 -7.16 17.31 14.52
CA ALA A 231 -8.56 17.27 14.11
C ALA A 231 -8.80 16.27 12.98
N PRO A 232 -10.01 15.69 12.85
CA PRO A 232 -10.31 14.78 11.75
C PRO A 232 -10.27 15.47 10.38
N VAL A 233 -9.73 14.78 9.37
CA VAL A 233 -9.65 15.30 7.99
C VAL A 233 -10.86 14.86 7.19
N ALA A 234 -11.92 15.67 7.19
CA ALA A 234 -13.20 15.34 6.56
C ALA A 234 -13.08 15.01 5.05
N THR A 235 -12.16 15.65 4.34
CA THR A 235 -11.92 15.40 2.90
C THR A 235 -11.32 14.02 2.64
N ALA A 236 -10.65 13.41 3.62
CA ALA A 236 -10.04 12.09 3.54
C ALA A 236 -10.94 10.94 4.04
N ASP A 237 -12.12 11.25 4.60
CA ASP A 237 -13.06 10.23 5.06
C ASP A 237 -13.51 9.33 3.89
N GLY A 238 -13.30 8.03 4.02
CA GLY A 238 -13.59 7.05 2.98
C GLY A 238 -12.72 7.20 1.74
N ARG A 239 -11.48 7.71 1.85
CA ARG A 239 -10.54 7.83 0.73
C ARG A 239 -9.18 7.21 1.05
N PHE A 240 -8.53 6.71 0.02
CA PHE A 240 -7.10 6.40 0.09
C PHE A 240 -6.26 7.66 -0.06
N LEU A 241 -5.21 7.81 0.73
CA LEU A 241 -4.23 8.87 0.52
C LEU A 241 -3.19 8.40 -0.50
N VAL A 242 -3.06 9.14 -1.60
CA VAL A 242 -2.10 8.87 -2.66
C VAL A 242 -1.05 9.99 -2.63
N PRO A 243 0.25 9.68 -2.45
CA PRO A 243 1.31 10.67 -2.55
C PRO A 243 1.25 11.44 -3.87
N GLY A 244 1.41 12.75 -3.83
CA GLY A 244 1.57 13.58 -5.02
C GLY A 244 1.42 15.07 -4.69
N SER A 245 1.46 15.94 -5.69
CA SER A 245 1.18 17.37 -5.46
C SER A 245 -0.26 17.54 -4.96
N ALA A 246 -0.42 18.06 -3.75
CA ALA A 246 -1.71 18.17 -3.07
C ALA A 246 -2.77 18.93 -3.91
N GLY A 247 -4.05 18.54 -3.74
CA GLY A 247 -5.19 19.32 -4.22
C GLY A 247 -6.17 18.59 -5.14
N PHE A 248 -6.09 17.26 -5.25
CA PHE A 248 -7.03 16.49 -6.06
C PHE A 248 -7.69 15.37 -5.28
N ALA A 249 -9.02 15.34 -5.27
CA ALA A 249 -9.82 14.24 -4.77
C ALA A 249 -10.72 13.72 -5.90
N THR A 250 -10.86 12.39 -6.00
CA THR A 250 -11.81 11.78 -6.95
C THR A 250 -13.25 11.80 -6.42
N SER A 251 -14.12 10.93 -6.95
CA SER A 251 -15.55 10.73 -6.70
C SER A 251 -15.96 10.68 -5.21
N ALA A 252 -17.25 10.46 -4.92
CA ALA A 252 -17.79 10.46 -3.56
C ALA A 252 -17.02 9.53 -2.60
N SER A 253 -17.01 9.90 -1.32
CA SER A 253 -16.41 9.12 -0.23
C SER A 253 -16.93 7.67 -0.21
N TRP A 254 -16.05 6.72 0.08
CA TRP A 254 -16.39 5.31 0.26
C TRP A 254 -16.87 5.03 1.69
N SER A 255 -18.08 4.50 1.82
CA SER A 255 -18.47 3.78 3.03
C SER A 255 -18.03 2.32 2.95
N PRO A 256 -17.26 1.77 3.92
CA PRO A 256 -16.88 0.35 3.95
C PRO A 256 -18.02 -0.66 3.75
N ALA A 257 -19.27 -0.24 4.02
CA ALA A 257 -20.47 -1.05 3.81
C ALA A 257 -20.88 -1.18 2.32
N ASN A 258 -20.58 -0.18 1.49
CA ASN A 258 -21.03 -0.08 0.11
C ASN A 258 -19.84 0.35 -0.79
N PRO A 259 -18.93 -0.56 -1.18
CA PRO A 259 -17.88 -0.24 -2.13
C PRO A 259 -18.45 0.20 -3.48
N PRO A 260 -17.74 1.10 -4.20
CA PRO A 260 -18.08 1.38 -5.59
C PRO A 260 -17.98 0.08 -6.38
N THR A 261 -18.92 -0.11 -7.30
CA THR A 261 -18.96 -1.22 -8.24
C THR A 261 -18.95 -0.68 -9.65
N HIS A 262 -18.30 -1.37 -10.57
CA HIS A 262 -18.31 -1.04 -12.00
C HIS A 262 -18.72 -2.25 -12.85
N THR A 263 -19.00 -2.00 -14.13
CA THR A 263 -19.38 -3.00 -15.13
C THR A 263 -18.61 -2.78 -16.42
N HIS A 264 -18.46 -3.83 -17.23
CA HIS A 264 -17.90 -3.74 -18.57
C HIS A 264 -18.89 -4.22 -19.64
N GLY A 265 -18.87 -3.57 -20.80
CA GLY A 265 -19.49 -4.10 -22.01
C GLY A 265 -18.63 -5.21 -22.61
N LEU A 266 -19.29 -6.23 -23.17
CA LEU A 266 -18.66 -7.39 -23.79
C LEU A 266 -19.07 -7.48 -25.26
N GLN A 267 -18.11 -7.65 -26.14
CA GLN A 267 -18.36 -7.89 -27.56
C GLN A 267 -17.35 -8.90 -28.11
N SER A 268 -17.86 -9.94 -28.77
CA SER A 268 -17.05 -10.96 -29.45
C SER A 268 -17.89 -11.60 -30.56
N SER A 269 -17.41 -12.70 -31.13
CA SER A 269 -18.14 -13.54 -32.07
C SER A 269 -17.74 -15.00 -31.93
N PHE A 270 -18.64 -15.92 -32.30
CA PHE A 270 -18.36 -17.34 -32.41
C PHE A 270 -18.67 -17.82 -33.83
N GLY A 271 -17.94 -18.85 -34.28
CA GLY A 271 -18.25 -19.55 -35.53
C GLY A 271 -19.14 -20.76 -35.26
N THR A 272 -20.10 -21.02 -36.15
CA THR A 272 -20.82 -22.30 -36.19
C THR A 272 -20.14 -23.25 -37.18
N GLN A 273 -19.98 -24.52 -36.80
CA GLN A 273 -19.54 -25.54 -37.74
C GLN A 273 -20.71 -25.96 -38.65
N SER A 274 -20.41 -26.22 -39.92
CA SER A 274 -21.36 -26.86 -40.83
C SER A 274 -20.94 -28.27 -41.17
N ARG A 275 -21.92 -29.07 -41.56
CA ARG A 275 -21.71 -30.32 -42.28
C ARG A 275 -22.54 -30.31 -43.55
N ASP A 276 -21.91 -30.72 -44.64
CA ASP A 276 -22.58 -30.91 -45.92
C ASP A 276 -23.40 -32.20 -45.88
N TYR A 277 -24.67 -32.11 -46.26
CA TYR A 277 -25.56 -33.25 -46.38
C TYR A 277 -26.24 -33.26 -47.73
N GLU A 278 -26.49 -34.47 -48.27
CA GLU A 278 -27.35 -34.63 -49.43
C GLU A 278 -28.83 -34.57 -48.99
N ALA A 279 -29.50 -33.43 -49.20
CA ALA A 279 -30.91 -33.14 -48.97
C ALA A 279 -31.63 -32.75 -50.28
N PHE A 280 -32.87 -33.21 -50.47
CA PHE A 280 -33.70 -33.02 -51.68
C PHE A 280 -34.79 -31.91 -51.45
N PRO A 281 -36.05 -31.88 -51.94
CA PRO A 281 -37.02 -30.78 -51.66
C PRO A 281 -38.43 -31.13 -51.06
N SER A 282 -38.91 -30.35 -50.06
CA SER A 282 -40.24 -30.25 -49.36
C SER A 282 -40.24 -29.00 -48.45
N ASN A 283 -41.13 -28.74 -47.50
CA ASN A 283 -41.32 -27.44 -46.84
C ASN A 283 -40.81 -27.40 -45.37
N TRP A 284 -39.55 -26.98 -45.14
CA TRP A 284 -39.02 -26.74 -43.78
C TRP A 284 -38.75 -25.26 -43.56
N VAL A 285 -38.89 -24.86 -42.30
CA VAL A 285 -38.54 -23.54 -41.81
C VAL A 285 -37.62 -23.71 -40.58
N ASP A 286 -36.72 -22.75 -40.38
CA ASP A 286 -35.96 -22.49 -39.14
C ASP A 286 -34.62 -23.21 -38.89
N PHE A 287 -33.90 -23.67 -39.93
CA PHE A 287 -32.51 -24.12 -39.74
C PHE A 287 -31.56 -22.94 -39.52
N ALA A 288 -30.58 -23.11 -38.64
CA ALA A 288 -29.50 -22.15 -38.46
C ALA A 288 -28.59 -22.08 -39.71
N ASN A 289 -28.24 -20.87 -40.15
CA ASN A 289 -27.25 -20.65 -41.20
C ASN A 289 -25.82 -20.90 -40.67
N GLN A 290 -24.92 -21.41 -41.51
CA GLN A 290 -23.50 -21.37 -41.15
C GLN A 290 -23.03 -19.92 -41.15
N GLY A 291 -22.28 -19.51 -40.14
CA GLY A 291 -21.61 -18.23 -40.15
C GLY A 291 -20.82 -17.92 -38.89
N THR A 292 -20.37 -16.67 -38.84
CA THR A 292 -19.83 -16.04 -37.64
C THR A 292 -20.93 -15.15 -37.06
N TYR A 293 -21.25 -15.37 -35.79
CA TYR A 293 -22.31 -14.67 -35.09
C TYR A 293 -21.73 -13.81 -33.99
N ALA A 294 -22.16 -12.56 -33.91
CA ALA A 294 -21.78 -11.67 -32.83
C ALA A 294 -22.41 -12.15 -31.50
N VAL A 295 -21.65 -11.98 -30.43
CA VAL A 295 -22.14 -12.08 -29.05
C VAL A 295 -21.88 -10.76 -28.34
N THR A 296 -22.88 -10.28 -27.62
CA THR A 296 -22.79 -9.05 -26.83
C THR A 296 -23.30 -9.31 -25.43
N GLY A 297 -22.75 -8.63 -24.43
CA GLY A 297 -23.20 -8.76 -23.06
C GLY A 297 -22.66 -7.67 -22.17
N THR A 298 -22.93 -7.80 -20.88
CA THR A 298 -22.39 -6.93 -19.83
C THR A 298 -21.96 -7.82 -18.68
N THR A 299 -20.92 -7.40 -17.97
CA THR A 299 -20.56 -8.02 -16.70
C THR A 299 -21.52 -7.60 -15.59
N ASP A 300 -21.67 -8.44 -14.58
CA ASP A 300 -22.34 -8.04 -13.35
C ASP A 300 -21.51 -6.97 -12.62
N PRO A 301 -22.16 -6.05 -11.86
CA PRO A 301 -21.45 -5.09 -11.04
C PRO A 301 -20.56 -5.79 -10.01
N ALA A 302 -19.27 -5.46 -10.00
CA ALA A 302 -18.33 -5.93 -8.98
C ALA A 302 -17.48 -4.77 -8.46
N GLY A 303 -17.10 -4.85 -7.19
CA GLY A 303 -16.16 -3.89 -6.60
C GLY A 303 -14.71 -4.31 -6.82
N PRO A 304 -13.74 -3.41 -6.61
CA PRO A 304 -12.33 -3.63 -6.95
C PRO A 304 -11.59 -4.64 -6.04
N LEU A 305 -12.28 -5.30 -5.09
CA LEU A 305 -11.73 -6.28 -4.13
C LEU A 305 -10.39 -5.90 -3.47
N LEU A 306 -10.12 -4.60 -3.32
CA LEU A 306 -8.86 -4.13 -2.75
C LEU A 306 -8.76 -4.53 -1.27
N PRO A 307 -7.63 -5.11 -0.85
CA PRO A 307 -7.37 -5.32 0.56
C PRO A 307 -7.10 -3.99 1.24
N TYR A 308 -7.87 -3.67 2.27
CA TYR A 308 -7.64 -2.46 3.06
C TYR A 308 -7.89 -2.67 4.55
N VAL A 309 -7.33 -1.76 5.33
CA VAL A 309 -7.67 -1.50 6.73
C VAL A 309 -8.04 -0.03 6.87
N SER A 310 -9.13 0.28 7.55
CA SER A 310 -9.50 1.67 7.83
C SER A 310 -8.85 2.19 9.11
N LEU A 311 -8.25 3.37 9.05
CA LEU A 311 -7.62 4.05 10.18
C LEU A 311 -8.12 5.48 10.29
N LEU A 312 -8.11 6.03 11.50
CA LEU A 312 -8.53 7.40 11.72
C LEU A 312 -7.55 8.34 11.02
N VAL A 313 -8.04 9.28 10.20
CA VAL A 313 -7.19 10.27 9.53
C VAL A 313 -7.34 11.62 10.21
N CYS A 314 -6.22 12.13 10.74
CA CYS A 314 -6.18 13.39 11.46
C CYS A 314 -5.12 14.32 10.91
N GLU A 315 -5.35 15.62 11.04
CA GLU A 315 -4.41 16.68 10.74
C GLU A 315 -3.99 17.40 12.03
N ARG A 316 -2.71 17.74 12.13
CA ARG A 316 -2.20 18.59 13.20
C ARG A 316 -2.62 20.05 12.99
N THR A 317 -3.45 20.56 13.90
CA THR A 317 -4.09 21.88 13.82
C THR A 317 -3.37 23.00 14.55
N ASN A 318 -2.32 22.70 15.34
CA ASN A 318 -1.54 23.73 16.01
C ASN A 318 -0.11 23.27 16.40
N GLY A 319 0.72 24.24 16.81
CA GLY A 319 2.07 24.02 17.35
C GLY A 319 3.19 24.02 16.29
N PHE A 320 4.40 24.35 16.74
CA PHE A 320 5.62 24.31 15.93
C PHE A 320 6.38 23.02 16.24
N GLY A 321 6.04 21.92 15.58
CA GLY A 321 6.85 20.73 15.67
C GLY A 321 8.23 20.94 15.03
N ASN A 322 9.26 20.42 15.69
CA ASN A 322 10.65 20.49 15.24
C ASN A 322 11.15 19.14 14.68
N SER A 323 10.27 18.14 14.55
CA SER A 323 10.57 16.78 14.11
C SER A 323 11.55 16.02 15.00
N ASP A 324 11.77 16.47 16.25
CA ASP A 324 12.55 15.72 17.22
C ASP A 324 11.93 14.33 17.48
N GLY A 325 12.76 13.29 17.58
CA GLY A 325 12.29 11.92 17.80
C GLY A 325 11.68 11.24 16.56
N VAL A 326 11.48 11.94 15.45
CA VAL A 326 11.02 11.32 14.20
C VAL A 326 12.15 10.48 13.59
N PRO A 327 11.94 9.17 13.33
CA PRO A 327 12.94 8.35 12.67
C PRO A 327 13.22 8.81 11.22
N GLN A 328 14.47 8.73 10.80
CA GLN A 328 14.83 8.99 9.40
C GLN A 328 14.05 8.04 8.48
N GLY A 329 13.52 8.57 7.38
CA GLY A 329 12.73 7.80 6.42
C GLY A 329 11.28 7.57 6.83
N THR A 330 10.82 8.09 7.98
CA THR A 330 9.38 8.16 8.25
C THR A 330 8.70 9.06 7.22
N SER A 331 7.67 8.55 6.56
CA SER A 331 6.87 9.25 5.55
C SER A 331 5.45 9.47 6.03
N ILE A 332 5.03 10.74 5.96
CA ILE A 332 3.71 11.22 6.36
C ILE A 332 3.19 12.21 5.32
N PHE A 333 1.92 12.59 5.44
CA PHE A 333 1.28 13.50 4.50
C PHE A 333 1.20 14.93 5.05
N PHE A 334 0.97 15.90 4.17
CA PHE A 334 0.82 17.31 4.48
C PHE A 334 -0.27 17.92 3.60
N GLU A 335 -1.12 18.79 4.16
CA GLU A 335 -2.09 19.55 3.34
C GLU A 335 -1.40 20.59 2.43
N GLY A 336 -0.22 21.07 2.82
CA GLY A 336 0.57 22.02 2.05
C GLY A 336 1.15 21.42 0.76
N GLN A 337 1.50 22.29 -0.20
CA GLN A 337 2.17 21.87 -1.45
C GLN A 337 3.68 21.66 -1.30
N GLU A 338 4.26 22.05 -0.17
CA GLU A 338 5.69 21.94 0.11
C GLU A 338 5.93 21.14 1.39
N CYS A 339 7.04 20.40 1.40
CA CYS A 339 7.49 19.70 2.60
C CYS A 339 8.09 20.70 3.61
N PRO A 340 7.85 20.55 4.92
CA PRO A 340 8.49 21.37 5.93
C PRO A 340 10.03 21.22 5.94
N ASN A 341 10.71 22.08 6.70
CA ASN A 341 12.15 21.96 6.92
C ASN A 341 12.52 20.57 7.46
N ASP A 342 13.60 19.98 6.94
CA ASP A 342 14.08 18.62 7.25
C ASP A 342 13.17 17.48 6.74
N TRP A 343 12.18 17.83 5.91
CA TRP A 343 11.36 16.90 5.16
C TRP A 343 11.60 17.08 3.66
N GLY A 344 11.61 15.98 2.92
CA GLY A 344 11.71 15.97 1.46
C GLY A 344 10.56 15.19 0.84
N VAL A 345 10.22 15.49 -0.42
CA VAL A 345 9.17 14.74 -1.14
C VAL A 345 9.52 13.26 -1.14
N THR A 346 8.54 12.40 -0.84
CA THR A 346 8.72 10.95 -0.86
C THR A 346 8.95 10.46 -2.30
N VAL A 347 10.20 10.23 -2.66
CA VAL A 347 10.59 9.87 -4.04
C VAL A 347 10.00 8.53 -4.45
N GLY A 348 9.49 8.45 -5.68
CA GLY A 348 8.97 7.23 -6.30
C GLY A 348 7.52 6.88 -5.94
N ALA A 349 6.99 7.40 -4.83
CA ALA A 349 5.63 7.11 -4.38
C ALA A 349 4.57 7.99 -5.05
N ASN A 350 4.97 9.10 -5.67
CA ASN A 350 4.06 10.04 -6.34
C ASN A 350 3.16 9.33 -7.35
N GLY A 351 1.85 9.52 -7.22
CA GLY A 351 0.81 8.93 -8.05
C GLY A 351 0.56 7.45 -7.78
N ARG A 352 1.12 6.84 -6.72
CA ARG A 352 0.99 5.40 -6.44
C ARG A 352 0.27 5.14 -5.13
N PHE A 353 -0.62 4.17 -5.10
CA PHE A 353 -1.21 3.67 -3.86
C PHE A 353 -0.15 2.96 -3.03
N ILE A 354 -0.04 3.31 -1.75
CA ILE A 354 0.91 2.65 -0.85
C ILE A 354 0.24 1.44 -0.19
N ILE A 355 0.84 0.26 -0.39
CA ILE A 355 0.45 -0.98 0.28
C ILE A 355 1.49 -1.34 1.34
N GLY A 356 1.04 -1.83 2.50
CA GLY A 356 1.99 -2.30 3.51
C GLY A 356 2.70 -3.57 3.06
N ILE A 357 4.02 -3.66 3.25
CA ILE A 357 4.73 -4.93 3.10
C ILE A 357 4.50 -5.81 4.33
N GLY A 358 4.38 -7.13 4.12
CA GLY A 358 4.63 -8.11 5.17
C GLY A 358 6.13 -8.39 5.31
N GLY A 359 6.53 -9.19 6.30
CA GLY A 359 7.95 -9.46 6.62
C GLY A 359 8.82 -10.06 5.51
N ASN A 360 8.23 -10.48 4.37
CA ASN A 360 8.96 -10.97 3.19
C ASN A 360 8.89 -10.02 1.99
N GLY A 361 8.24 -8.86 2.12
CA GLY A 361 8.06 -7.92 1.02
C GLY A 361 9.30 -7.08 0.74
N THR A 362 9.45 -6.64 -0.50
CA THR A 362 10.60 -5.83 -0.93
C THR A 362 10.27 -4.34 -0.82
N GLN A 363 10.91 -3.70 0.17
CA GLN A 363 10.79 -2.28 0.48
C GLN A 363 11.02 -1.37 -0.75
N GLY A 364 10.09 -0.43 -1.00
CA GLY A 364 10.19 0.59 -2.04
C GLY A 364 9.95 0.11 -3.48
N GLN A 365 9.55 -1.15 -3.66
CA GLN A 365 9.24 -1.64 -5.01
C GLN A 365 7.91 -1.10 -5.53
N THR A 366 7.87 -0.86 -6.84
CA THR A 366 6.67 -0.47 -7.58
C THR A 366 6.17 -1.63 -8.42
N PHE A 367 4.85 -1.74 -8.55
CA PHE A 367 4.19 -2.73 -9.39
C PHE A 367 2.79 -2.20 -9.76
N GLY A 368 2.07 -2.88 -10.65
CA GLY A 368 0.81 -2.35 -11.16
C GLY A 368 0.98 -1.47 -12.38
N GLY A 369 0.04 -0.54 -12.54
CA GLY A 369 0.02 0.40 -13.65
C GLY A 369 0.98 1.59 -13.49
N ASP A 370 0.85 2.53 -14.41
CA ASP A 370 1.58 3.78 -14.39
C ASP A 370 1.09 4.71 -13.27
N PRO A 371 1.98 5.53 -12.66
CA PRO A 371 1.58 6.52 -11.67
C PRO A 371 0.43 7.40 -12.15
N ILE A 372 -0.50 7.70 -11.24
CA ILE A 372 -1.54 8.69 -11.47
C ILE A 372 -0.86 10.04 -11.67
N GLY A 373 -0.87 10.53 -12.90
CA GLY A 373 -0.33 11.84 -13.26
C GLY A 373 -1.21 12.98 -12.77
N SER A 374 -0.71 14.20 -12.93
CA SER A 374 -1.47 15.43 -12.65
C SER A 374 -2.67 15.65 -13.60
N SER A 375 -2.79 14.86 -14.67
CA SER A 375 -3.89 14.91 -15.63
C SER A 375 -5.20 14.29 -15.12
N GLN A 376 -5.22 13.76 -13.89
CA GLN A 376 -6.44 13.42 -13.13
C GLN A 376 -7.38 12.42 -13.83
N THR A 377 -6.91 11.69 -14.84
CA THR A 377 -7.76 10.71 -15.52
C THR A 377 -7.95 9.51 -14.60
N PRO A 378 -9.20 9.11 -14.29
CA PRO A 378 -9.44 7.94 -13.47
C PRO A 378 -8.75 6.71 -14.06
N VAL A 379 -8.19 5.86 -13.22
CA VAL A 379 -7.54 4.61 -13.67
C VAL A 379 -8.59 3.72 -14.31
N GLN A 380 -8.36 3.37 -15.57
CA GLN A 380 -9.19 2.46 -16.34
C GLN A 380 -8.51 1.11 -16.51
N HIS A 381 -9.32 0.06 -16.62
CA HIS A 381 -8.87 -1.29 -16.93
C HIS A 381 -9.94 -2.04 -17.73
N ASP A 382 -9.56 -3.21 -18.25
CA ASP A 382 -10.42 -4.16 -18.96
C ASP A 382 -10.18 -5.59 -18.43
N HIS A 383 -10.91 -6.55 -19.00
CA HIS A 383 -10.75 -7.97 -18.68
C HIS A 383 -10.79 -8.84 -19.94
N GLY A 384 -10.02 -9.93 -19.93
CA GLY A 384 -10.26 -11.03 -20.84
C GLY A 384 -11.54 -11.79 -20.47
N PHE A 385 -12.26 -12.29 -21.47
CA PHE A 385 -13.38 -13.19 -21.26
C PHE A 385 -13.41 -14.28 -22.34
N SER A 386 -13.93 -15.45 -21.99
CA SER A 386 -14.15 -16.53 -22.95
C SER A 386 -15.30 -17.42 -22.48
N GLY A 387 -15.89 -18.16 -23.42
CA GLY A 387 -16.95 -19.09 -23.12
C GLY A 387 -17.34 -19.92 -24.33
N VAL A 388 -18.41 -20.68 -24.14
CA VAL A 388 -19.00 -21.56 -25.16
C VAL A 388 -20.49 -21.25 -25.27
N VAL A 389 -20.98 -21.19 -26.51
CA VAL A 389 -22.41 -21.17 -26.82
C VAL A 389 -22.80 -22.49 -27.46
N SER A 390 -23.88 -23.07 -26.98
CA SER A 390 -24.48 -24.27 -27.58
C SER A 390 -25.68 -23.86 -28.41
N PRO A 391 -25.67 -24.05 -29.74
CA PRO A 391 -26.86 -23.83 -30.56
C PRO A 391 -28.03 -24.71 -30.08
N PRO A 392 -29.26 -24.18 -30.03
CA PRO A 392 -30.41 -24.97 -29.59
C PRO A 392 -30.64 -26.14 -30.53
N ALA A 393 -30.89 -27.34 -29.99
CA ALA A 393 -31.28 -28.49 -30.79
C ALA A 393 -32.66 -28.26 -31.42
N SER A 394 -32.79 -28.54 -32.71
CA SER A 394 -34.09 -28.53 -33.38
C SER A 394 -34.95 -29.69 -32.85
N ALA A 395 -36.17 -29.41 -32.39
CA ALA A 395 -37.05 -30.38 -31.75
C ALA A 395 -37.74 -31.36 -32.72
N TYR A 396 -37.16 -31.70 -33.87
CA TYR A 396 -37.84 -32.53 -34.86
C TYR A 396 -37.74 -34.03 -34.54
N PRO A 397 -38.86 -34.72 -34.26
CA PRO A 397 -38.88 -36.17 -34.09
C PRO A 397 -38.75 -36.85 -35.46
N GLY A 398 -37.75 -37.72 -35.62
CA GLY A 398 -37.44 -38.41 -36.87
C GLY A 398 -38.67 -39.03 -37.56
N GLY A 399 -38.91 -38.63 -38.81
CA GLY A 399 -39.94 -39.22 -39.67
C GLY A 399 -39.38 -40.36 -40.56
N PRO A 400 -40.23 -41.26 -41.08
CA PRO A 400 -39.80 -42.43 -41.87
C PRO A 400 -39.23 -42.09 -43.27
N THR A 401 -38.46 -43.04 -43.83
CA THR A 401 -37.33 -42.92 -44.79
C THR A 401 -37.67 -42.91 -46.31
N ARG A 402 -36.84 -42.25 -47.15
CA ARG A 402 -36.77 -42.39 -48.65
C ARG A 402 -35.47 -41.74 -49.24
N THR A 403 -35.00 -42.15 -50.44
CA THR A 403 -33.66 -41.85 -51.04
C THR A 403 -33.68 -40.93 -52.30
N GLY A 404 -32.63 -40.10 -52.50
CA GLY A 404 -32.48 -39.07 -53.54
C GLY A 404 -31.48 -37.95 -53.20
N TYR A 405 -31.17 -37.06 -54.15
CA TYR A 405 -29.87 -36.33 -54.21
C TYR A 405 -29.98 -34.79 -54.29
N GLY A 406 -29.14 -34.07 -53.51
CA GLY A 406 -28.82 -32.63 -53.63
C GLY A 406 -28.00 -32.13 -52.42
N ARG A 407 -26.88 -31.40 -52.55
CA ARG A 407 -26.04 -31.05 -51.36
C ARG A 407 -26.45 -29.72 -50.73
N GLN A 408 -26.68 -29.68 -49.41
CA GLN A 408 -26.84 -28.48 -48.59
C GLN A 408 -26.08 -28.59 -47.27
N SER A 409 -25.47 -27.48 -46.83
CA SER A 409 -24.73 -27.39 -45.56
C SER A 409 -25.64 -26.89 -44.44
N TYR A 410 -25.63 -27.55 -43.28
CA TYR A 410 -26.39 -27.12 -42.08
C TYR A 410 -25.48 -26.98 -40.88
N VAL A 411 -25.87 -26.11 -39.94
CA VAL A 411 -25.18 -25.98 -38.65
C VAL A 411 -25.45 -27.20 -37.78
N THR A 412 -24.37 -27.76 -37.24
CA THR A 412 -24.43 -28.82 -36.23
C THR A 412 -24.75 -28.22 -34.86
N THR A 413 -25.25 -29.01 -33.92
CA THR A 413 -25.31 -28.60 -32.50
C THR A 413 -23.92 -28.57 -31.83
N ALA A 414 -22.84 -28.47 -32.61
CA ALA A 414 -21.52 -28.33 -32.06
C ALA A 414 -21.40 -26.96 -31.40
N ASP A 415 -20.79 -26.99 -30.22
CA ASP A 415 -20.48 -25.82 -29.43
C ASP A 415 -19.58 -24.84 -30.20
N GLY A 416 -19.95 -23.56 -30.16
CA GLY A 416 -19.15 -22.45 -30.66
C GLY A 416 -18.39 -21.80 -29.51
N SER A 417 -17.07 -21.70 -29.59
CA SER A 417 -16.29 -20.94 -28.62
C SER A 417 -16.20 -19.46 -29.00
N TYR A 418 -16.12 -18.59 -28.00
CA TYR A 418 -15.83 -17.18 -28.15
C TYR A 418 -14.81 -16.73 -27.11
N SER A 419 -14.07 -15.68 -27.44
CA SER A 419 -13.20 -14.96 -26.51
C SER A 419 -13.04 -13.50 -26.92
N GLY A 420 -12.71 -12.64 -25.97
CA GLY A 420 -12.50 -11.22 -26.25
C GLY A 420 -11.94 -10.49 -25.04
N THR A 421 -11.83 -9.17 -25.20
CA THR A 421 -11.51 -8.22 -24.13
C THR A 421 -12.72 -7.33 -23.91
N SER A 422 -13.07 -7.08 -22.65
CA SER A 422 -14.18 -6.21 -22.29
C SER A 422 -13.86 -4.75 -22.62
N SER A 423 -14.88 -3.88 -22.61
CA SER A 423 -14.65 -2.44 -22.75
C SER A 423 -13.89 -1.89 -21.54
N MET A 424 -13.05 -0.87 -21.75
CA MET A 424 -12.43 -0.13 -20.65
C MET A 424 -13.48 0.44 -19.69
N ALA A 425 -13.27 0.28 -18.38
CA ALA A 425 -14.09 0.87 -17.33
C ALA A 425 -13.21 1.50 -16.25
N THR A 426 -13.71 2.55 -15.59
CA THR A 426 -13.07 3.17 -14.44
C THR A 426 -13.33 2.34 -13.18
N THR A 427 -12.34 2.28 -12.29
CA THR A 427 -12.49 1.61 -10.98
C THR A 427 -13.30 2.43 -9.96
N ASP A 428 -13.56 3.71 -10.28
CA ASP A 428 -14.21 4.71 -9.44
C ASP A 428 -13.67 4.77 -8.00
N LEU A 429 -12.40 4.44 -7.83
CA LEU A 429 -11.75 4.41 -6.53
C LEU A 429 -11.64 5.81 -5.94
N PRO A 430 -12.13 6.01 -4.69
CA PRO A 430 -12.00 7.27 -4.01
C PRO A 430 -10.59 7.40 -3.42
N TYR A 431 -9.88 8.40 -3.87
CA TYR A 431 -8.59 8.78 -3.35
C TYR A 431 -8.45 10.29 -3.22
N LEU A 432 -7.48 10.70 -2.42
CA LEU A 432 -7.04 12.08 -2.24
C LEU A 432 -5.54 12.10 -2.54
N ILE A 433 -5.14 12.82 -3.59
CA ILE A 433 -3.75 13.14 -3.86
C ILE A 433 -3.32 14.23 -2.89
N ILE A 434 -2.35 13.90 -2.04
CA ILE A 434 -1.85 14.75 -0.97
C ILE A 434 -0.32 14.67 -0.90
N GLN A 435 0.31 15.76 -0.49
CA GLN A 435 1.77 15.87 -0.43
C GLN A 435 2.32 14.85 0.57
N SER A 436 3.13 13.91 0.10
CA SER A 436 3.85 12.98 0.96
C SER A 436 5.28 13.47 1.14
N CYS A 437 5.73 13.52 2.38
CA CYS A 437 7.09 13.88 2.70
C CYS A 437 7.73 12.85 3.61
N SER A 438 8.98 12.50 3.30
CA SER A 438 9.84 11.66 4.13
C SER A 438 10.77 12.54 4.95
N TYR A 439 10.96 12.18 6.22
CA TYR A 439 11.92 12.86 7.09
C TYR A 439 13.35 12.56 6.64
N VAL A 440 14.09 13.63 6.31
CA VAL A 440 15.48 13.60 5.86
C VAL A 440 16.23 14.66 6.66
N PRO A 441 16.72 14.35 7.87
CA PRO A 441 17.37 15.33 8.72
C PRO A 441 18.55 15.95 7.98
N ASP A 442 18.61 17.28 7.94
CA ASP A 442 19.77 17.99 7.39
C ASP A 442 20.98 17.77 8.30
N LEU A 443 21.79 16.77 7.96
CA LEU A 443 23.02 16.45 8.70
C LEU A 443 24.06 17.58 8.65
N SER A 444 23.90 18.57 7.78
CA SER A 444 24.82 19.71 7.68
C SER A 444 24.50 20.83 8.67
N LYS A 445 23.27 20.89 9.21
CA LYS A 445 22.92 21.85 10.24
C LYS A 445 23.34 21.33 11.62
N PRO A 446 24.14 22.09 12.39
CA PRO A 446 24.40 21.71 13.77
C PRO A 446 23.06 21.71 14.52
N ARG A 447 22.67 20.57 15.09
CA ARG A 447 21.47 20.47 15.94
C ARG A 447 21.58 21.54 17.01
N GLY A 448 20.72 22.55 16.95
CA GLY A 448 20.65 23.56 17.99
C GLY A 448 20.39 22.84 19.31
N LYS A 449 21.20 23.12 20.33
CA LYS A 449 20.86 22.67 21.68
C LYS A 449 19.62 23.47 22.09
N GLY A 450 18.45 22.86 21.92
CA GLY A 450 17.18 23.35 22.43
C GLY A 450 17.15 23.37 23.94
#